data_AF-A0A3D5B1J4-F1
#
_entry.id   AF-A0A3D5B1J4-F1
#
_cell.length_a   1.000
_cell.length_b   1.000
_cell.length_c   1.000
_cell.angle_alpha   90.00
_cell.angle_beta   90.00
_cell.angle_gamma   90.00
#
_symmetry.space_group_name_H-M   'P 1'
#
loop_
_entity.id
_entity.type
_entity.pdbx_description
1 polymer ?
#
loop_
_entity_poly.entity_id
_entity_poly.type
_entity_poly.pdbx_seq_one_letter_code
_entity_poly.pdbx_strand_id
1 'polypeptide(L)'
;MRKLLLLTFVLVLSVLGVVRAEVAPEQLVRSTADVILSEIKKNREVYSKDYAKLYKMADEKVLPHFDFRRMSQWVLGRSWRDATPEQREQFVAVFRDLLVR
;
A
#
# COMPACT_ATOMS: atom_id res chain seq x y z
N MET A 1 -53.33 -2.77 6.04
CA MET A 1 -52.41 -2.09 6.99
C MET A 1 -51.10 -2.86 7.22
N ARG A 2 -51.11 -4.17 7.54
CA ARG A 2 -49.85 -4.97 7.73
C ARG A 2 -48.87 -4.95 6.55
N LYS A 3 -49.35 -5.01 5.31
CA LYS A 3 -48.49 -4.95 4.10
C LYS A 3 -47.84 -3.58 3.89
N LEU A 4 -48.53 -2.50 4.28
CA LEU A 4 -48.00 -1.13 4.20
C LEU A 4 -46.88 -0.93 5.24
N LEU A 5 -47.07 -1.51 6.43
CA LEU A 5 -46.11 -1.47 7.54
C LEU A 5 -44.85 -2.30 7.25
N LEU A 6 -45.00 -3.42 6.53
CA LEU A 6 -43.87 -4.21 6.01
C LEU A 6 -43.08 -3.47 4.92
N LEU A 7 -43.76 -2.71 4.06
CA LEU A 7 -43.12 -1.94 3.00
C LEU A 7 -42.31 -0.75 3.55
N THR A 8 -42.82 -0.05 4.57
CA THR A 8 -42.06 0.99 5.27
C THR A 8 -40.89 0.40 6.06
N PHE A 9 -41.04 -0.78 6.65
CA PHE A 9 -39.94 -1.44 7.36
C PHE A 9 -38.78 -1.81 6.43
N VAL A 10 -39.08 -2.36 5.25
CA VAL A 10 -38.04 -2.69 4.24
C VAL A 10 -37.36 -1.43 3.70
N LEU A 11 -38.10 -0.34 3.51
CA LEU A 11 -37.54 0.94 3.07
C LEU A 11 -36.60 1.59 4.11
N VAL A 12 -36.88 1.42 5.40
CA VAL A 12 -36.00 1.92 6.48
C VAL A 12 -34.69 1.11 6.57
N LEU A 13 -34.74 -0.20 6.30
CA LEU A 13 -33.55 -1.05 6.28
C LEU A 13 -32.60 -0.76 5.11
N SER A 14 -33.10 -0.29 3.96
CA SER A 14 -32.25 0.08 2.82
C SER A 14 -31.54 1.43 2.98
N VAL A 15 -31.94 2.27 3.94
CA VAL A 15 -31.27 3.54 4.28
C VAL A 15 -30.15 3.34 5.32
N LEU A 16 -30.10 2.17 5.97
CA LEU A 16 -28.98 1.76 6.80
C LEU A 16 -27.81 1.32 5.91
N GLY A 17 -27.22 2.28 5.20
CA GLY A 17 -25.97 2.08 4.50
C GLY A 17 -24.91 1.56 5.48
N VAL A 18 -24.20 0.50 5.10
CA VAL A 18 -23.05 0.00 5.86
C VAL A 18 -21.97 1.07 5.78
N VAL A 19 -21.87 1.91 6.81
CA VAL A 19 -20.72 2.78 7.01
C VAL A 19 -19.54 1.87 7.32
N ARG A 20 -18.72 1.59 6.30
CA ARG A 20 -17.43 0.95 6.52
C ARG A 20 -16.54 1.97 7.23
N ALA A 21 -16.15 1.66 8.46
CA ALA A 21 -15.10 2.38 9.14
C ALA A 21 -13.81 2.20 8.31
N GLU A 22 -13.42 3.22 7.56
CA GLU A 22 -12.13 3.24 6.89
C GLU A 22 -11.03 3.30 7.94
N VAL A 23 -10.01 2.45 7.79
CA VAL A 23 -8.84 2.48 8.67
C VAL A 23 -8.15 3.82 8.46
N ALA A 24 -7.91 4.55 9.56
CA ALA A 24 -7.21 5.82 9.49
C ALA A 24 -5.82 5.62 8.85
N PRO A 25 -5.36 6.51 7.96
CA PRO A 25 -4.07 6.36 7.28
C PRO A 25 -2.88 6.16 8.24
N GLU A 26 -2.88 6.85 9.38
CA GLU A 26 -1.85 6.66 10.41
C GLU A 26 -1.85 5.23 10.97
N GLN A 27 -3.04 4.69 11.26
CA GLN A 27 -3.19 3.34 11.80
C GLN A 27 -2.76 2.29 10.78
N LEU A 28 -3.03 2.51 9.49
CA LEU A 28 -2.57 1.64 8.42
C LEU A 28 -1.03 1.61 8.36
N VAL A 29 -0.39 2.78 8.37
CA VAL A 29 1.08 2.89 8.34
C VAL A 29 1.69 2.20 9.57
N ARG A 30 1.18 2.50 10.76
CA ARG A 30 1.70 1.93 12.02
C ARG A 30 1.57 0.41 12.06
N SER A 31 0.37 -0.11 11.79
CA SER A 31 0.13 -1.55 11.82
C SER A 31 0.96 -2.31 10.79
N THR A 32 1.13 -1.75 9.59
CA THR A 32 1.98 -2.34 8.55
C THR A 32 3.45 -2.35 8.98
N ALA A 33 3.95 -1.23 9.50
CA ALA A 33 5.32 -1.12 10.00
C ALA A 33 5.59 -2.12 11.15
N ASP A 34 4.66 -2.26 12.09
CA ASP A 34 4.78 -3.20 13.19
C ASP A 34 4.86 -4.66 12.70
N VAL A 35 4.05 -5.03 11.70
CA VAL A 35 4.08 -6.36 11.07
C VAL A 35 5.44 -6.61 10.42
N ILE A 36 5.94 -5.67 9.61
CA ILE A 36 7.24 -5.79 8.94
C ILE A 36 8.38 -5.92 9.96
N LEU A 37 8.40 -5.06 10.98
CA LEU A 37 9.44 -5.08 12.01
C LEU A 37 9.41 -6.38 12.84
N SER A 38 8.21 -6.88 13.15
CA SER A 38 8.03 -8.16 13.84
C SER A 38 8.56 -9.32 13.01
N GLU A 39 8.27 -9.34 11.71
CA GLU A 39 8.74 -10.35 10.76
C GLU A 39 10.27 -10.35 10.64
N ILE A 40 10.88 -9.17 10.47
CA ILE A 40 12.34 -9.01 10.42
C ILE A 40 13.00 -9.50 11.71
N LYS A 41 12.42 -9.19 12.87
CA LYS A 41 12.96 -9.64 14.17
C LYS A 41 12.89 -11.15 14.33
N LYS A 42 11.78 -11.78 13.93
CA LYS A 42 11.59 -13.23 14.02
C LYS A 42 12.54 -14.00 13.09
N ASN A 43 12.75 -13.48 11.89
CA ASN A 43 13.53 -14.15 10.84
C ASN A 43 14.93 -13.54 10.64
N ARG A 44 15.46 -12.84 11.66
CA ARG A 44 16.74 -12.12 11.59
C ARG A 44 17.90 -12.99 11.10
N GLU A 45 18.03 -14.21 11.63
CA GLU A 45 19.10 -15.14 11.23
C GLU A 45 18.94 -15.68 9.81
N VAL A 46 17.70 -15.78 9.33
CA VAL A 46 17.43 -16.22 7.94
C VAL A 46 17.81 -15.11 6.99
N TYR A 47 17.37 -13.87 7.28
CA TYR A 47 17.64 -12.71 6.45
C TYR A 47 19.12 -12.29 6.47
N SER A 48 19.85 -12.51 7.56
CA SER A 48 21.29 -12.22 7.61
C SER A 48 22.15 -13.20 6.80
N LYS A 49 21.65 -14.41 6.56
CA LYS A 49 22.34 -15.44 5.76
C LYS A 49 21.92 -15.45 4.29
N ASP A 50 20.72 -14.95 4.00
CA ASP A 50 20.12 -14.95 2.68
C ASP A 50 19.34 -13.65 2.44
N TYR A 51 20.04 -12.66 1.86
CA TYR A 51 19.45 -11.37 1.51
C TYR A 51 18.37 -11.49 0.43
N ALA A 52 18.40 -12.53 -0.42
CA ALA A 52 17.35 -12.72 -1.42
C ALA A 52 15.98 -12.96 -0.78
N LYS A 53 15.94 -13.67 0.36
CA LYS A 53 14.71 -13.83 1.16
C LYS A 53 14.26 -12.54 1.81
N LEU A 54 15.18 -11.70 2.25
CA LEU A 54 14.86 -10.37 2.79
C LEU A 54 14.23 -9.48 1.72
N TYR A 55 14.83 -9.42 0.53
CA TYR A 55 14.31 -8.65 -0.60
C TYR A 55 12.94 -9.17 -1.05
N LYS A 56 12.73 -10.49 -1.08
CA LYS A 56 11.43 -11.08 -1.39
C LYS A 56 10.35 -10.66 -0.36
N MET A 57 10.68 -10.69 0.93
CA MET A 57 9.78 -10.21 1.97
C MET A 57 9.46 -8.72 1.81
N ALA A 58 10.46 -7.90 1.49
CA ALA A 58 10.26 -6.48 1.20
C ALA A 58 9.31 -6.27 0.00
N ASP A 59 9.52 -6.98 -1.10
CA ASP A 59 8.66 -6.94 -2.29
C ASP A 59 7.21 -7.32 -1.99
N GLU A 60 6.98 -8.33 -1.15
CA GLU A 60 5.64 -8.83 -0.84
C GLU A 60 4.90 -8.01 0.23
N LYS A 61 5.63 -7.41 1.19
CA LYS A 61 5.03 -6.82 2.41
C LYS A 61 5.24 -5.33 2.55
N VAL A 62 6.32 -4.79 2.00
CA VAL A 62 6.70 -3.38 2.16
C VAL A 62 6.30 -2.61 0.92
N LEU A 63 6.74 -3.06 -0.25
CA LEU A 63 6.61 -2.32 -1.50
C LEU A 63 5.19 -2.05 -2.01
N PRO A 64 4.16 -2.88 -1.72
CA PRO A 64 2.78 -2.57 -2.12
C PRO A 64 2.25 -1.26 -1.53
N HIS A 65 2.90 -0.74 -0.49
CA HIS A 65 2.54 0.51 0.18
C HIS A 65 3.26 1.74 -0.39
N PHE A 66 4.17 1.57 -1.36
CA PHE A 66 4.97 2.65 -1.94
C PHE A 66 4.54 2.97 -3.36
N ASP A 67 4.28 4.25 -3.63
CA ASP A 67 4.07 4.77 -4.98
C ASP A 67 5.40 5.25 -5.56
N PHE A 68 6.18 4.31 -6.09
CA PHE A 68 7.50 4.60 -6.68
C PHE A 68 7.44 5.61 -7.83
N ARG A 69 6.31 5.69 -8.53
CA ARG A 69 6.11 6.65 -9.62
C ARG A 69 5.98 8.07 -9.07
N ARG A 70 5.16 8.26 -8.04
CA ARG A 70 5.02 9.56 -7.36
C ARG A 70 6.29 9.96 -6.63
N MET A 71 6.99 9.02 -6.00
CA MET A 71 8.30 9.30 -5.42
C MET A 71 9.31 9.73 -6.48
N SER A 72 9.34 9.04 -7.62
CA SER A 72 10.20 9.40 -8.75
C SER A 72 9.91 10.79 -9.30
N GLN A 73 8.62 11.18 -9.35
CA GLN A 73 8.22 12.54 -9.70
C GLN A 73 8.79 13.59 -8.74
N TRP A 74 8.78 13.31 -7.44
CA TRP A 74 9.35 14.22 -6.44
C TRP A 74 10.88 14.30 -6.52
N VAL A 75 11.55 13.17 -6.74
CA VAL A 75 13.01 13.12 -6.88
C VAL A 75 13.48 13.87 -8.12
N LEU A 76 12.84 13.65 -9.27
CA LEU A 76 13.22 14.30 -10.52
C LEU A 76 12.72 15.75 -10.65
N GLY A 77 11.67 16.11 -9.92
CA GLY A 77 11.11 17.46 -9.93
C GLY A 77 10.80 17.96 -11.34
N ARG A 78 11.43 19.06 -11.75
CA ARG A 78 11.23 19.64 -13.09
C ARG A 78 11.60 18.67 -14.21
N SER A 79 12.69 17.93 -14.05
CA SER A 79 13.20 17.00 -15.06
C SER A 79 12.20 15.87 -15.35
N TRP A 80 11.28 15.56 -14.44
CA TRP A 80 10.19 14.61 -14.71
C TRP A 80 9.34 15.06 -15.90
N ARG A 81 9.04 16.36 -15.99
CA ARG A 81 8.18 16.92 -17.05
C ARG A 81 8.84 16.84 -18.42
N ASP A 82 10.16 17.00 -18.45
CA ASP A 82 10.96 16.99 -19.67
C ASP A 82 11.33 15.56 -20.14
N ALA A 83 11.29 14.58 -19.24
CA ALA A 83 11.56 13.18 -19.56
C ALA A 83 10.48 12.54 -20.45
N THR A 84 10.91 11.72 -21.40
CA THR A 84 9.99 10.90 -22.22
C THR A 84 9.29 9.84 -21.36
N PRO A 85 8.15 9.28 -21.83
CA PRO A 85 7.50 8.17 -21.13
C PRO A 85 8.45 7.01 -20.83
N GLU A 86 9.32 6.64 -21.78
CA GLU A 86 10.29 5.55 -21.65
C GLU A 86 11.33 5.86 -20.57
N GLN A 87 11.85 7.10 -20.55
CA GLN A 87 12.81 7.54 -19.53
C GLN A 87 12.19 7.55 -18.13
N ARG A 88 10.91 7.92 -18.01
CA ARG A 88 10.19 7.90 -16.74
C ARG A 88 10.05 6.48 -16.21
N GLU A 89 9.62 5.54 -17.04
CA GLU A 89 9.47 4.13 -16.64
C GLU A 89 10.82 3.50 -16.28
N GLN A 90 11.86 3.78 -17.07
CA GLN A 90 13.22 3.32 -16.77
C GLN A 90 13.74 3.90 -15.45
N PHE A 91 13.51 5.18 -15.19
CA PHE A 91 13.90 5.79 -13.92
C PHE A 91 13.17 5.18 -12.75
N VAL A 92 11.84 4.96 -12.85
CA VAL A 92 11.04 4.33 -11.78
C VAL A 92 11.59 2.94 -11.46
N ALA A 93 11.92 2.14 -12.48
CA ALA A 93 12.46 0.80 -12.29
C ALA A 93 13.83 0.83 -11.58
N VAL A 94 14.75 1.68 -12.04
CA VAL A 94 16.09 1.82 -11.44
C VAL A 94 16.02 2.41 -10.03
N PHE A 95 15.15 3.40 -9.81
CA PHE A 95 14.96 4.01 -8.50
C PHE A 95 14.38 3.02 -7.49
N ARG A 96 13.43 2.17 -7.92
CA ARG A 96 12.94 1.06 -7.10
C ARG A 96 14.08 0.10 -6.74
N ASP A 97 14.85 -0.34 -7.72
CA ASP A 97 15.94 -1.30 -7.50
C ASP A 97 16.99 -0.73 -6.52
N LEU A 98 17.37 0.54 -6.68
CA LEU A 98 18.33 1.25 -5.81
C LEU A 98 17.88 1.34 -4.35
N LEU A 99 16.57 1.51 -4.10
CA LEU A 99 16.05 1.62 -2.73
C LEU A 99 15.86 0.25 -2.06
N VAL A 100 15.73 -0.80 -2.86
CA VAL A 100 15.42 -2.15 -2.37
C VAL A 100 16.68 -2.99 -2.21
N ARG A 101 17.66 -2.84 -3.09
CA ARG A 101 18.89 -3.66 -3.14
C ARG A 101 20.05 -2.96 -2.47
#